data_AF-A0A1F5DVI2-F1
#
_entry.id   AF-A0A1F5DVI2-F1
#
_cell.length_a   1.000
_cell.length_b   1.000
_cell.length_c   1.000
_cell.angle_alpha   90.00
_cell.angle_beta   90.00
_cell.angle_gamma   90.00
#
_symmetry.space_group_name_H-M   'P 1'
#
loop_
_entity.id
_entity.type
_entity.pdbx_description
1 polymer ?
#
loop_
_entity_poly.entity_id
_entity_poly.type
_entity_poly.pdbx_seq_one_letter_code
_entity_poly.pdbx_strand_id
1 'polypeptide(L)'
;MVSGGTYGSRVAEAHRLGDLHVHGVNSPGGYWASWDCEKVTGKGSGSLSERLKKLGIFLERVRCEWHGFQRLTSFDSLFEETGSHNESMRTFIDDVERVMSTEGSCPHAFLSVGEHLSRDEPHSPFIRELFETLKRGFWGAKGSPMMIPIVTVSDSKKWPLVDELHLFEAASTLSSPIFIKTVRHEVDTVSNPWIDGCVSGVNTGVIGAITPNLPRAAYDAESEDSFIERVGELVEISIAGLEARRTHLEGELRAGCFPITATQATTFDDYFGALNVVGVHEALLNLLEKGIDSMQGKAVAYRIIETMCERLDKHEEETGHRFCLEALPSNGASYRLAEIDKEKYPDIITSGFEAPFYTNSTCLPVDYTDDLWDALEHQKKLQTFYSGGTMFNIYLREGISDPVECGTLASRVLERSSVPCFAFSPSIIASNVGAERYERLGFNYRAVSELGAGEKEEVRLRRPYAVVSGW
;
A
#
# COMPACT_ATOMS: atom_id res chain seq x y z
N MET A 1 4.56 -17.61 15.73
CA MET A 1 5.07 -17.05 17.01
C MET A 1 6.36 -16.33 16.70
N VAL A 2 6.53 -15.05 17.09
CA VAL A 2 7.83 -14.37 16.96
C VAL A 2 8.82 -15.16 17.81
N SER A 3 9.71 -15.91 17.16
CA SER A 3 10.76 -16.60 17.90
C SER A 3 11.73 -15.55 18.41
N GLY A 4 12.16 -15.65 19.67
CA GLY A 4 13.19 -14.77 20.22
C GLY A 4 14.54 -14.84 19.49
N GLY A 5 14.68 -15.75 18.51
CA GLY A 5 15.89 -15.93 17.71
C GLY A 5 16.14 -14.80 16.72
N THR A 6 15.13 -14.31 15.99
CA THR A 6 15.33 -13.29 14.94
C THR A 6 15.19 -11.87 15.45
N TYR A 7 14.17 -11.57 16.28
CA TYR A 7 13.84 -10.20 16.69
C TYR A 7 14.34 -9.84 18.11
N GLY A 8 14.96 -10.79 18.82
CA GLY A 8 15.32 -10.62 20.23
C GLY A 8 14.13 -10.69 21.18
N SER A 9 14.40 -10.82 22.49
CA SER A 9 13.38 -11.02 23.51
C SER A 9 12.45 -9.81 23.68
N ARG A 10 13.01 -8.59 23.67
CA ARG A 10 12.26 -7.34 23.89
C ARG A 10 11.20 -7.11 22.81
N VAL A 11 11.55 -7.26 21.53
CA VAL A 11 10.60 -7.09 20.42
C VAL A 11 9.57 -8.21 20.40
N ALA A 12 9.99 -9.46 20.66
CA ALA A 12 9.08 -10.60 20.72
C ALA A 12 8.07 -10.50 21.87
N GLU A 13 8.48 -9.94 23.01
CA GLU A 13 7.59 -9.64 24.13
C GLU A 13 6.61 -8.50 23.79
N ALA A 14 7.11 -7.37 23.28
CA ALA A 14 6.29 -6.24 22.85
C ALA A 14 5.23 -6.67 21.81
N HIS A 15 5.59 -7.55 20.86
CA HIS A 15 4.63 -8.12 19.91
C HIS A 15 3.54 -8.98 20.58
N ARG A 16 3.94 -9.84 21.52
CA ARG A 16 3.00 -10.73 22.22
C ARG A 16 2.04 -9.97 23.11
N LEU A 17 2.53 -8.93 23.79
CA LEU A 17 1.74 -8.10 24.69
C LEU A 17 0.87 -7.07 23.96
N GLY A 18 1.11 -6.83 22.67
CA GLY A 18 0.34 -5.87 21.88
C GLY A 18 0.87 -4.45 21.92
N ASP A 19 2.08 -4.21 22.42
CA ASP A 19 2.74 -2.89 22.36
C ASP A 19 3.12 -2.50 20.92
N LEU A 20 3.35 -3.52 20.08
CA LEU A 20 3.59 -3.37 18.65
C LEU A 20 3.12 -4.61 17.89
N HIS A 21 3.08 -4.53 16.57
CA HIS A 21 2.83 -5.65 15.68
C HIS A 21 4.01 -5.81 14.71
N VAL A 22 4.65 -6.98 14.72
CA VAL A 22 5.64 -7.35 13.71
C VAL A 22 4.87 -8.00 12.58
N HIS A 23 5.01 -7.51 11.36
CA HIS A 23 4.35 -8.07 10.18
C HIS A 23 5.15 -9.26 9.64
N GLY A 24 4.48 -10.22 8.99
CA GLY A 24 5.15 -11.31 8.29
C GLY A 24 5.98 -12.26 9.17
N VAL A 25 5.70 -12.35 10.48
CA VAL A 25 6.49 -13.09 11.47
C VAL A 25 6.75 -14.56 11.11
N ASN A 26 5.82 -15.20 10.41
CA ASN A 26 5.94 -16.60 10.04
C ASN A 26 6.68 -16.79 8.70
N SER A 27 7.14 -15.71 8.05
CA SER A 27 7.91 -15.75 6.82
C SER A 27 9.41 -15.62 7.10
N PRO A 28 10.26 -16.50 6.55
CA PRO A 28 11.72 -16.29 6.55
C PRO A 28 12.14 -15.20 5.54
N GLY A 29 11.27 -14.85 4.58
CA GLY A 29 11.54 -13.94 3.47
C GLY A 29 11.36 -12.44 3.76
N GLY A 30 11.85 -11.56 2.90
CA GLY A 30 11.61 -10.11 3.04
C GLY A 30 10.12 -9.73 2.98
N TYR A 31 9.77 -8.49 3.33
CA TYR A 31 8.36 -8.06 3.36
C TYR A 31 7.83 -7.80 1.95
N TRP A 32 8.34 -6.85 1.18
CA TRP A 32 7.94 -6.67 -0.22
C TRP A 32 9.09 -6.10 -1.05
N ALA A 33 9.05 -6.28 -2.38
CA ALA A 33 10.11 -5.84 -3.28
C ALA A 33 9.59 -5.39 -4.64
N SER A 34 10.34 -4.49 -5.27
CA SER A 34 10.19 -4.05 -6.64
C SER A 34 11.28 -4.65 -7.53
N TRP A 35 10.91 -5.00 -8.75
CA TRP A 35 11.78 -5.71 -9.70
C TRP A 35 11.70 -5.05 -11.07
N ASP A 36 12.87 -4.74 -11.63
CA ASP A 36 12.98 -4.18 -12.97
C ASP A 36 12.62 -5.22 -14.04
N CYS A 37 11.58 -4.94 -14.82
CA CYS A 37 11.18 -5.82 -15.92
C CYS A 37 12.30 -6.04 -16.93
N GLU A 38 13.09 -5.03 -17.28
CA GLU A 38 14.18 -5.19 -18.25
C GLU A 38 15.30 -6.07 -17.70
N LYS A 39 15.58 -5.97 -16.40
CA LYS A 39 16.61 -6.79 -15.74
C LYS A 39 16.18 -8.24 -15.62
N VAL A 40 14.93 -8.49 -15.23
CA VAL A 40 14.38 -9.85 -15.13
C VAL A 40 14.32 -10.51 -16.51
N THR A 41 13.90 -9.78 -17.54
CA THR A 41 13.69 -10.36 -18.87
C THR A 41 14.96 -10.38 -19.72
N GLY A 42 15.94 -9.53 -19.41
CA GLY A 42 17.12 -9.23 -20.22
C GLY A 42 16.77 -8.20 -21.30
N LYS A 43 17.27 -6.97 -21.11
CA LYS A 43 16.99 -5.82 -22.00
C LYS A 43 17.15 -6.19 -23.48
N GLY A 44 16.12 -5.92 -24.28
CA GLY A 44 16.11 -6.16 -25.73
C GLY A 44 16.14 -7.65 -26.14
N SER A 45 15.90 -8.60 -25.24
CA SER A 45 15.97 -10.03 -25.54
C SER A 45 14.59 -10.68 -25.74
N GLY A 46 14.47 -11.50 -26.79
CA GLY A 46 13.28 -12.29 -27.09
C GLY A 46 12.11 -11.48 -27.67
N SER A 47 11.02 -12.17 -27.99
CA SER A 47 9.71 -11.60 -28.30
C SER A 47 8.97 -11.17 -27.03
N LEU A 48 7.92 -10.35 -27.18
CA LEU A 48 7.12 -9.97 -26.01
C LEU A 48 6.54 -11.18 -25.25
N SER A 49 6.03 -12.18 -25.99
CA SER A 49 5.50 -13.41 -25.38
C SER A 49 6.53 -14.12 -24.52
N GLU A 50 7.79 -14.16 -24.95
CA GLU A 50 8.89 -14.75 -24.17
C GLU A 50 9.23 -13.91 -22.93
N ARG A 51 9.21 -12.58 -23.04
CA ARG A 51 9.42 -11.68 -21.90
C ARG A 51 8.34 -11.83 -20.84
N LEU A 52 7.07 -11.85 -21.23
CA LEU A 52 5.94 -12.07 -20.31
C LEU A 52 6.01 -13.45 -19.63
N LYS A 53 6.40 -14.51 -20.37
CA LYS A 53 6.63 -15.84 -19.78
C LYS A 53 7.75 -15.84 -18.75
N LYS A 54 8.87 -15.14 -19.03
CA LYS A 54 9.97 -14.98 -18.06
C LYS A 54 9.50 -14.29 -16.79
N LEU A 55 8.69 -13.22 -16.91
CA LEU A 55 8.11 -12.53 -15.75
C LEU A 55 7.18 -13.42 -14.92
N GLY A 56 6.30 -14.20 -15.56
CA GLY A 56 5.42 -15.13 -14.86
C GLY A 56 6.21 -16.17 -14.06
N ILE A 57 7.24 -16.77 -14.67
CA ILE A 57 8.15 -17.72 -14.00
C ILE A 57 8.91 -17.04 -12.86
N PHE A 58 9.35 -15.80 -13.05
CA PHE A 58 10.04 -15.03 -12.02
C PHE A 58 9.13 -14.80 -10.80
N LEU A 59 7.91 -14.29 -11.02
CA LEU A 59 6.92 -14.06 -9.96
C LEU A 59 6.58 -15.36 -9.19
N GLU A 60 6.42 -16.47 -9.91
CA GLU A 60 6.16 -17.78 -9.31
C GLU A 60 7.27 -18.23 -8.35
N ARG A 61 8.53 -17.86 -8.61
CA ARG A 61 9.66 -18.27 -7.78
C ARG A 61 9.97 -17.26 -6.68
N VAL A 62 9.96 -15.97 -6.99
CA VAL A 62 10.35 -14.91 -6.05
C VAL A 62 9.37 -14.78 -4.88
N ARG A 63 8.09 -15.12 -5.09
CA ARG A 63 7.08 -15.20 -4.02
C ARG A 63 7.39 -16.20 -2.90
N CYS A 64 8.32 -17.14 -3.14
CA CYS A 64 8.79 -18.07 -2.10
C CYS A 64 9.88 -17.45 -1.23
N GLU A 65 10.48 -16.34 -1.68
CA GLU A 65 11.54 -15.59 -0.97
C GLU A 65 11.01 -14.33 -0.29
N TRP A 66 9.78 -13.88 -0.61
CA TRP A 66 9.18 -12.65 -0.10
C TRP A 66 7.72 -12.88 0.32
N HIS A 67 7.31 -12.25 1.43
CA HIS A 67 5.99 -12.49 2.05
C HIS A 67 4.85 -11.67 1.45
N GLY A 68 5.10 -10.39 1.22
CA GLY A 68 4.18 -9.39 0.73
C GLY A 68 4.49 -9.01 -0.72
N PHE A 69 3.79 -8.00 -1.23
CA PHE A 69 3.60 -7.80 -2.66
C PHE A 69 4.89 -7.73 -3.49
N GLN A 70 4.77 -8.14 -4.75
CA GLN A 70 5.86 -8.12 -5.72
C GLN A 70 5.52 -7.11 -6.82
N ARG A 71 6.27 -6.01 -6.90
CA ARG A 71 6.05 -4.98 -7.92
C ARG A 71 6.97 -5.22 -9.10
N LEU A 72 6.41 -5.24 -10.31
CA LEU A 72 7.14 -5.18 -11.55
C LEU A 72 7.17 -3.73 -12.02
N THR A 73 8.35 -3.10 -11.95
CA THR A 73 8.57 -1.73 -12.39
C THR A 73 8.92 -1.70 -13.87
N SER A 74 8.66 -0.56 -14.50
CA SER A 74 8.99 -0.30 -15.90
C SER A 74 8.35 -1.34 -16.81
N PHE A 75 7.16 -1.81 -16.46
CA PHE A 75 6.48 -2.86 -17.21
C PHE A 75 6.24 -2.40 -18.65
N ASP A 76 5.92 -1.12 -18.84
CA ASP A 76 5.74 -0.45 -20.13
C ASP A 76 6.98 -0.49 -21.05
N SER A 77 8.18 -0.65 -20.51
CA SER A 77 9.42 -0.80 -21.32
C SER A 77 9.45 -2.07 -22.16
N LEU A 78 8.67 -3.10 -21.80
CA LEU A 78 8.68 -4.38 -22.50
C LEU A 78 8.07 -4.30 -23.91
N PHE A 79 7.51 -3.16 -24.31
CA PHE A 79 6.57 -3.05 -25.43
C PHE A 79 7.07 -2.22 -26.60
N GLU A 80 8.34 -2.41 -26.98
CA GLU A 80 8.95 -1.83 -28.19
C GLU A 80 8.46 -2.48 -29.51
N GLU A 81 7.72 -3.61 -29.43
CA GLU A 81 7.26 -4.37 -30.60
C GLU A 81 5.88 -3.89 -31.12
N THR A 82 5.79 -3.65 -32.43
CA THR A 82 4.53 -3.30 -33.10
C THR A 82 3.67 -4.54 -33.37
N GLY A 83 2.42 -4.57 -32.92
CA GLY A 83 1.47 -5.67 -33.16
C GLY A 83 0.41 -5.78 -32.07
N SER A 84 -0.62 -6.61 -32.27
CA SER A 84 -1.54 -6.96 -31.18
C SER A 84 -1.04 -8.20 -30.44
N HIS A 85 -1.03 -8.13 -29.11
CA HIS A 85 -0.45 -9.15 -28.24
C HIS A 85 -1.45 -9.67 -27.20
N ASN A 86 -2.75 -9.47 -27.48
CA ASN A 86 -3.87 -9.69 -26.55
C ASN A 86 -3.84 -11.07 -25.90
N GLU A 87 -3.51 -12.10 -26.68
CA GLU A 87 -3.47 -13.49 -26.18
C GLU A 87 -2.32 -13.70 -25.20
N SER A 88 -1.12 -13.18 -25.49
CA SER A 88 0.04 -13.30 -24.59
C SER A 88 -0.15 -12.50 -23.31
N MET A 89 -0.73 -11.29 -23.40
CA MET A 89 -1.10 -10.48 -22.24
C MET A 89 -2.12 -11.21 -21.36
N ARG A 90 -3.17 -11.75 -21.99
CA ARG A 90 -4.21 -12.50 -21.27
C ARG A 90 -3.62 -13.72 -20.55
N THR A 91 -2.83 -14.53 -21.25
CA THR A 91 -2.16 -15.68 -20.63
C THR A 91 -1.30 -15.25 -19.44
N PHE A 92 -0.54 -14.16 -19.58
CA PHE A 92 0.26 -13.63 -18.47
C PHE A 92 -0.60 -13.22 -17.27
N ILE A 93 -1.67 -12.46 -17.49
CA ILE A 93 -2.59 -12.04 -16.41
C ILE A 93 -3.23 -13.26 -15.73
N ASP A 94 -3.74 -14.21 -16.50
CA ASP A 94 -4.36 -15.43 -15.98
C ASP A 94 -3.36 -16.26 -15.15
N ASP A 95 -2.11 -16.33 -15.60
CA ASP A 95 -1.03 -17.00 -14.87
C ASP A 95 -0.65 -16.27 -13.59
N VAL A 96 -0.54 -14.93 -13.62
CA VAL A 96 -0.23 -14.12 -12.44
C VAL A 96 -1.34 -14.25 -11.39
N GLU A 97 -2.61 -14.12 -11.77
CA GLU A 97 -3.75 -14.32 -10.86
C GLU A 97 -3.72 -15.73 -10.27
N ARG A 98 -3.57 -16.78 -11.10
CA ARG A 98 -3.52 -18.17 -10.64
C ARG A 98 -2.37 -18.41 -9.67
N VAL A 99 -1.17 -17.94 -10.04
CA VAL A 99 0.03 -18.11 -9.22
C VAL A 99 -0.22 -17.38 -7.91
N MET A 100 -0.40 -16.07 -7.94
CA MET A 100 -0.42 -15.21 -6.76
C MET A 100 -1.61 -15.48 -5.81
N SER A 101 -2.77 -15.93 -6.32
CA SER A 101 -3.95 -16.22 -5.49
C SER A 101 -3.93 -17.58 -4.77
N THR A 102 -2.83 -18.35 -4.84
CA THR A 102 -2.73 -19.67 -4.16
C THR A 102 -2.61 -19.52 -2.63
N GLU A 103 -3.32 -20.34 -1.85
CA GLU A 103 -3.23 -20.33 -0.37
C GLU A 103 -1.80 -20.50 0.16
N GLY A 104 -1.45 -19.75 1.22
CA GLY A 104 -0.13 -19.81 1.86
C GLY A 104 0.97 -19.00 1.15
N SER A 105 0.59 -18.10 0.25
CA SER A 105 1.53 -17.34 -0.56
C SER A 105 1.43 -15.83 -0.42
N CYS A 106 2.44 -15.12 -0.96
CA CYS A 106 2.33 -13.68 -1.21
C CYS A 106 1.20 -13.40 -2.21
N PRO A 107 0.11 -12.71 -1.82
CA PRO A 107 -1.07 -12.65 -2.65
C PRO A 107 -1.07 -11.53 -3.69
N HIS A 108 -0.01 -10.73 -3.84
CA HIS A 108 -0.14 -9.47 -4.57
C HIS A 108 1.00 -9.23 -5.56
N ALA A 109 0.65 -9.08 -6.85
CA ALA A 109 1.55 -8.59 -7.88
C ALA A 109 1.09 -7.20 -8.34
N PHE A 110 2.03 -6.28 -8.46
CA PHE A 110 1.80 -4.94 -9.00
C PHE A 110 2.48 -4.81 -10.37
N LEU A 111 1.80 -4.19 -11.34
CA LEU A 111 2.40 -3.76 -12.59
C LEU A 111 2.45 -2.23 -12.61
N SER A 112 3.65 -1.67 -12.66
CA SER A 112 3.85 -0.23 -12.74
C SER A 112 4.14 0.19 -14.17
N VAL A 113 3.33 1.13 -14.67
CA VAL A 113 3.42 1.67 -16.04
C VAL A 113 3.40 3.19 -16.02
N GLY A 114 3.93 3.82 -17.08
CA GLY A 114 3.97 5.28 -17.20
C GLY A 114 5.21 5.91 -16.55
N GLU A 115 6.19 5.11 -16.15
CA GLU A 115 7.44 5.56 -15.53
C GLU A 115 8.42 6.17 -16.55
N HIS A 116 8.39 5.72 -17.82
CA HIS A 116 9.37 6.07 -18.86
C HIS A 116 8.84 6.93 -20.01
N LEU A 117 7.58 7.37 -19.97
CA LEU A 117 6.96 8.04 -21.10
C LEU A 117 7.39 9.54 -21.19
N SER A 118 7.86 10.01 -22.36
CA SER A 118 8.29 11.40 -22.62
C SER A 118 7.11 12.37 -22.65
N ARG A 119 7.18 13.58 -22.05
CA ARG A 119 6.06 14.51 -21.73
C ARG A 119 4.92 14.69 -22.77
N ASP A 120 5.15 14.42 -24.06
CA ASP A 120 4.23 14.72 -25.16
C ASP A 120 3.64 13.49 -25.88
N GLU A 121 3.98 12.27 -25.47
CA GLU A 121 3.46 11.04 -26.13
C GLU A 121 2.20 10.49 -25.42
N PRO A 122 1.12 10.13 -26.14
CA PRO A 122 0.00 9.38 -25.55
C PRO A 122 0.48 8.04 -24.99
N HIS A 123 -0.26 7.42 -24.06
CA HIS A 123 0.10 6.09 -23.58
C HIS A 123 0.16 5.11 -24.77
N SER A 124 1.14 4.20 -24.74
CA SER A 124 1.36 3.22 -25.80
C SER A 124 0.06 2.46 -26.12
N PRO A 125 -0.23 2.12 -27.40
CA PRO A 125 -1.33 1.22 -27.78
C PRO A 125 -1.40 -0.07 -26.94
N PHE A 126 -0.26 -0.47 -26.37
CA PHE A 126 -0.16 -1.57 -25.44
C PHE A 126 -0.82 -1.32 -24.08
N ILE A 127 -0.68 -0.13 -23.48
CA ILE A 127 -1.32 0.20 -22.20
C ILE A 127 -2.84 0.11 -22.36
N ARG A 128 -3.35 0.57 -23.52
CA ARG A 128 -4.73 0.34 -23.91
C ARG A 128 -5.08 -1.14 -23.98
N GLU A 129 -4.23 -1.96 -24.62
CA GLU A 129 -4.42 -3.41 -24.69
C GLU A 129 -4.43 -4.10 -23.31
N LEU A 130 -3.56 -3.68 -22.39
CA LEU A 130 -3.52 -4.15 -21.01
C LEU A 130 -4.86 -3.89 -20.31
N PHE A 131 -5.35 -2.65 -20.31
CA PHE A 131 -6.63 -2.31 -19.67
C PHE A 131 -7.83 -2.94 -20.38
N GLU A 132 -7.81 -3.06 -21.71
CA GLU A 132 -8.84 -3.81 -22.44
C GLU A 132 -8.86 -5.29 -22.02
N THR A 133 -7.70 -5.90 -21.83
CA THR A 133 -7.58 -7.28 -21.36
C THR A 133 -8.06 -7.42 -19.92
N LEU A 134 -7.65 -6.52 -19.03
CA LEU A 134 -8.12 -6.49 -17.62
C LEU A 134 -9.64 -6.34 -17.54
N LYS A 135 -10.26 -5.48 -18.37
CA LYS A 135 -11.72 -5.34 -18.44
C LYS A 135 -12.40 -6.63 -18.91
N ARG A 136 -11.89 -7.25 -19.97
CA ARG A 136 -12.45 -8.51 -20.51
C ARG A 136 -12.28 -9.69 -19.55
N GLY A 137 -11.19 -9.70 -18.79
CA GLY A 137 -10.84 -10.70 -17.79
C GLY A 137 -11.31 -10.38 -16.37
N PHE A 138 -12.00 -9.26 -16.17
CA PHE A 138 -12.37 -8.79 -14.84
C PHE A 138 -13.19 -9.80 -14.05
N TRP A 139 -14.00 -10.60 -14.73
CA TRP A 139 -14.58 -11.76 -14.11
C TRP A 139 -13.61 -12.91 -14.32
N GLY A 140 -12.88 -13.29 -13.26
CA GLY A 140 -12.03 -14.47 -13.28
C GLY A 140 -12.86 -15.71 -13.66
N ALA A 141 -12.21 -16.86 -13.90
CA ALA A 141 -12.88 -18.06 -14.40
C ALA A 141 -14.09 -18.55 -13.56
N LYS A 142 -14.23 -18.09 -12.31
CA LYS A 142 -15.34 -18.39 -11.39
C LYS A 142 -16.40 -17.28 -11.28
N GLY A 143 -16.29 -16.18 -12.03
CA GLY A 143 -17.24 -15.06 -11.97
C GLY A 143 -17.00 -14.06 -10.84
N SER A 144 -15.88 -14.18 -10.10
CA SER A 144 -15.42 -13.19 -9.10
C SER A 144 -14.59 -12.09 -9.77
N PRO A 145 -14.56 -10.86 -9.22
CA PRO A 145 -13.66 -9.81 -9.72
C PRO A 145 -12.21 -10.28 -9.65
N MET A 146 -11.45 -10.05 -10.71
CA MET A 146 -10.03 -10.36 -10.81
C MET A 146 -9.27 -9.30 -10.02
N MET A 147 -8.47 -9.77 -9.08
CA MET A 147 -7.90 -8.92 -8.05
C MET A 147 -6.44 -8.57 -8.30
N ILE A 148 -5.77 -9.38 -9.12
CA ILE A 148 -4.35 -9.32 -9.41
C ILE A 148 -4.17 -9.50 -10.93
N PRO A 149 -3.21 -8.81 -11.57
CA PRO A 149 -2.32 -7.83 -10.96
C PRO A 149 -2.98 -6.48 -10.73
N ILE A 150 -2.51 -5.80 -9.68
CA ILE A 150 -2.86 -4.41 -9.41
C ILE A 150 -2.02 -3.53 -10.32
N VAL A 151 -2.66 -2.65 -11.10
CA VAL A 151 -1.92 -1.74 -11.98
C VAL A 151 -1.75 -0.39 -11.27
N THR A 152 -0.53 0.14 -11.30
CA THR A 152 -0.25 1.52 -10.88
C THR A 152 0.15 2.33 -12.10
N VAL A 153 -0.38 3.54 -12.21
CA VAL A 153 -0.06 4.48 -13.29
C VAL A 153 0.52 5.74 -12.69
N SER A 154 1.76 6.05 -13.07
CA SER A 154 2.41 7.29 -12.69
C SER A 154 1.89 8.44 -13.56
N ASP A 155 1.48 9.53 -12.91
CA ASP A 155 1.14 10.82 -13.52
C ASP A 155 2.43 11.49 -13.99
N SER A 156 3.02 10.95 -15.05
CA SER A 156 4.17 11.57 -15.71
C SER A 156 3.74 12.72 -16.63
N LYS A 157 2.43 12.92 -16.86
CA LYS A 157 1.86 13.82 -17.89
C LYS A 157 0.41 14.19 -17.61
N LYS A 158 -0.01 15.40 -18.03
CA LYS A 158 -1.43 15.75 -18.20
C LYS A 158 -2.12 14.67 -19.03
N TRP A 159 -2.96 13.83 -18.43
CA TRP A 159 -3.72 12.82 -19.15
C TRP A 159 -4.67 13.50 -20.14
N PRO A 160 -4.45 13.41 -21.46
CA PRO A 160 -5.43 13.90 -22.41
C PRO A 160 -6.63 12.96 -22.32
N LEU A 161 -7.70 13.42 -21.66
CA LEU A 161 -8.90 12.65 -21.33
C LEU A 161 -9.46 11.82 -22.49
N VAL A 162 -9.32 12.33 -23.73
CA VAL A 162 -9.84 11.70 -24.94
C VAL A 162 -9.07 10.43 -25.33
N ASP A 163 -7.76 10.40 -25.12
CA ASP A 163 -6.91 9.28 -25.55
C ASP A 163 -6.87 8.14 -24.51
N GLU A 164 -7.25 8.46 -23.27
CA GLU A 164 -7.10 7.62 -22.07
C GLU A 164 -8.44 7.12 -21.49
N LEU A 165 -9.55 7.20 -22.22
CA LEU A 165 -10.87 6.77 -21.72
C LEU A 165 -10.90 5.33 -21.15
N HIS A 166 -10.11 4.44 -21.73
CA HIS A 166 -9.99 3.04 -21.30
C HIS A 166 -9.43 2.91 -19.87
N LEU A 167 -8.55 3.84 -19.46
CA LEU A 167 -7.98 3.94 -18.11
C LEU A 167 -9.06 4.26 -17.09
N PHE A 168 -9.88 5.26 -17.39
CA PHE A 168 -10.91 5.75 -16.48
C PHE A 168 -12.12 4.82 -16.43
N GLU A 169 -12.44 4.18 -17.54
CA GLU A 169 -13.43 3.09 -17.58
C GLU A 169 -12.97 1.91 -16.70
N ALA A 170 -11.69 1.54 -16.75
CA ALA A 170 -11.14 0.53 -15.85
C ALA A 170 -11.12 1.02 -14.39
N ALA A 171 -10.79 2.28 -14.14
CA ALA A 171 -10.72 2.82 -12.78
C ALA A 171 -12.10 2.85 -12.13
N SER A 172 -13.14 3.18 -12.90
CA SER A 172 -14.51 3.24 -12.40
C SER A 172 -15.16 1.89 -12.17
N THR A 173 -14.74 0.85 -12.90
CA THR A 173 -15.35 -0.49 -12.84
C THR A 173 -14.53 -1.49 -12.04
N LEU A 174 -13.21 -1.46 -12.20
CA LEU A 174 -12.27 -2.43 -11.64
C LEU A 174 -11.48 -1.88 -10.46
N SER A 175 -11.63 -0.58 -10.16
CA SER A 175 -10.80 0.12 -9.16
C SER A 175 -9.30 0.08 -9.50
N SER A 176 -8.99 -0.02 -10.81
CA SER A 176 -7.64 -0.09 -11.34
C SER A 176 -7.55 0.85 -12.55
N PRO A 177 -6.52 1.71 -12.64
CA PRO A 177 -5.31 1.67 -11.83
C PRO A 177 -5.40 2.43 -10.52
N ILE A 178 -4.38 2.22 -9.71
CA ILE A 178 -3.98 3.16 -8.67
C ILE A 178 -3.18 4.28 -9.34
N PHE A 179 -3.58 5.52 -9.09
CA PHE A 179 -2.92 6.69 -9.65
C PHE A 179 -1.83 7.17 -8.70
N ILE A 180 -0.59 7.26 -9.20
CA ILE A 180 0.57 7.75 -8.47
C ILE A 180 0.91 9.14 -8.99
N LYS A 181 0.94 10.13 -8.10
CA LYS A 181 1.34 11.49 -8.43
C LYS A 181 2.87 11.58 -8.39
N THR A 182 3.50 11.80 -9.54
CA THR A 182 4.95 12.02 -9.60
C THR A 182 5.26 13.39 -8.98
N VAL A 183 5.90 13.43 -7.81
CA VAL A 183 6.28 14.70 -7.17
C VAL A 183 7.56 15.20 -7.83
N ARG A 184 7.45 15.93 -8.95
CA ARG A 184 8.59 16.71 -9.46
C ARG A 184 8.68 18.01 -8.67
N HIS A 185 9.63 18.09 -7.74
CA HIS A 185 9.89 19.28 -6.94
C HIS A 185 10.31 20.47 -7.82
N GLU A 186 9.47 21.51 -7.87
CA GLU A 186 9.94 22.87 -8.17
C GLU A 186 10.66 23.39 -6.92
N VAL A 187 12.00 23.51 -7.02
CA VAL A 187 12.92 24.42 -6.30
C VAL A 187 12.60 24.78 -4.83
N ASP A 188 13.52 24.45 -3.92
CA ASP A 188 13.74 25.01 -2.56
C ASP A 188 13.06 24.45 -1.29
N THR A 189 12.72 23.16 -1.23
CA THR A 189 12.62 22.46 0.08
C THR A 189 13.18 21.04 -0.03
N VAL A 190 14.08 20.70 0.89
CA VAL A 190 14.77 19.40 1.13
C VAL A 190 14.21 18.24 0.30
N SER A 191 15.04 17.66 -0.56
CA SER A 191 14.78 16.42 -1.28
C SER A 191 14.17 15.37 -0.35
N ASN A 192 13.03 14.78 -0.70
CA ASN A 192 12.55 13.56 -0.05
C ASN A 192 12.79 12.38 -1.01
N PRO A 193 14.03 11.84 -1.10
CA PRO A 193 14.39 10.71 -1.96
C PRO A 193 13.64 9.41 -1.62
N TRP A 194 12.75 9.44 -0.64
CA TRP A 194 12.09 8.29 -0.06
C TRP A 194 10.75 7.94 -0.71
N ILE A 195 9.91 8.93 -1.06
CA ILE A 195 8.69 8.72 -1.85
C ILE A 195 9.04 8.13 -3.22
N ASP A 196 10.11 8.67 -3.82
CA ASP A 196 10.64 8.18 -5.08
C ASP A 196 11.41 6.85 -4.94
N GLY A 197 11.88 6.52 -3.73
CA GLY A 197 12.72 5.36 -3.45
C GLY A 197 11.93 4.09 -3.11
N CYS A 198 11.01 4.15 -2.16
CA CYS A 198 10.28 2.95 -1.73
C CYS A 198 9.19 2.59 -2.75
N VAL A 199 8.36 3.55 -3.16
CA VAL A 199 7.20 3.29 -4.04
C VAL A 199 7.56 3.30 -5.53
N SER A 200 8.55 4.09 -5.97
CA SER A 200 8.95 4.13 -7.38
C SER A 200 10.41 3.72 -7.64
N GLY A 201 11.13 3.26 -6.63
CA GLY A 201 12.50 2.80 -6.83
C GLY A 201 12.55 1.44 -7.50
N VAL A 202 13.61 1.23 -8.27
CA VAL A 202 13.88 0.01 -9.02
C VAL A 202 14.83 -0.89 -8.22
N ASN A 203 14.51 -2.18 -8.08
CA ASN A 203 15.30 -3.17 -7.31
C ASN A 203 15.51 -2.77 -5.84
N THR A 204 14.42 -2.34 -5.19
CA THR A 204 14.36 -1.97 -3.77
C THR A 204 13.11 -2.57 -3.15
N GLY A 205 12.81 -2.25 -1.90
CA GLY A 205 11.64 -2.74 -1.19
C GLY A 205 11.79 -2.62 0.31
N VAL A 206 10.94 -3.35 1.02
CA VAL A 206 10.93 -3.36 2.48
C VAL A 206 11.30 -4.75 2.98
N ILE A 207 12.34 -4.80 3.81
CA ILE A 207 12.84 -6.05 4.41
C ILE A 207 11.94 -6.56 5.54
N GLY A 208 11.21 -5.67 6.20
CA GLY A 208 10.33 -5.95 7.33
C GLY A 208 9.50 -4.71 7.66
N ALA A 209 8.31 -4.93 8.21
CA ALA A 209 7.45 -3.87 8.71
C ALA A 209 7.07 -4.12 10.17
N ILE A 210 7.08 -3.06 10.97
CA ILE A 210 6.60 -3.07 12.36
C ILE A 210 5.61 -1.92 12.57
N THR A 211 4.53 -2.19 13.29
CA THR A 211 3.49 -1.21 13.64
C THR A 211 3.44 -0.99 15.14
N PRO A 212 3.94 0.15 15.65
CA PRO A 212 3.72 0.58 17.03
C PRO A 212 2.24 0.73 17.36
N ASN A 213 1.83 0.33 18.56
CA ASN A 213 0.45 0.52 19.03
C ASN A 213 0.29 1.92 19.66
N LEU A 214 0.05 2.91 18.81
CA LEU A 214 -0.13 4.31 19.24
C LEU A 214 -1.37 4.51 20.15
N PRO A 215 -2.53 3.88 19.89
CA PRO A 215 -3.67 3.94 20.81
C PRO A 215 -3.35 3.49 22.23
N ARG A 216 -2.67 2.35 22.38
CA ARG A 216 -2.23 1.84 23.70
C ARG A 216 -1.28 2.82 24.38
N ALA A 217 -0.27 3.30 23.64
CA ALA A 217 0.69 4.26 24.17
C ALA A 217 0.02 5.56 24.64
N ALA A 218 -1.00 6.04 23.93
CA ALA A 218 -1.78 7.20 24.32
C ALA A 218 -2.65 6.96 25.55
N TYR A 219 -3.32 5.81 25.62
CA TYR A 219 -4.14 5.42 26.77
C TYR A 219 -3.32 5.32 28.07
N ASP A 220 -2.09 4.81 27.98
CA ASP A 220 -1.20 4.67 29.14
C ASP A 220 -0.51 5.99 29.54
N ALA A 221 -0.60 7.05 28.74
CA ALA A 221 0.13 8.30 28.96
C ALA A 221 -0.59 9.25 29.92
N GLU A 222 0.18 9.93 30.77
CA GLU A 222 -0.35 10.93 31.73
C GLU A 222 -0.50 12.33 31.12
N SER A 223 0.25 12.58 30.03
CA SER A 223 0.28 13.85 29.31
C SER A 223 0.74 13.68 27.87
N GLU A 224 0.50 14.69 27.04
CA GLU A 224 0.96 14.74 25.65
C GLU A 224 2.47 14.56 25.52
N ASP A 225 3.26 15.11 26.45
CA ASP A 225 4.72 14.99 26.41
C ASP A 225 5.18 13.57 26.77
N SER A 226 4.58 12.96 27.80
CA SER A 226 4.86 11.55 28.14
C SER A 226 4.45 10.58 27.02
N PHE A 227 3.37 10.91 26.30
CA PHE A 227 2.94 10.14 25.13
C PHE A 227 3.97 10.23 23.99
N ILE A 228 4.44 11.44 23.66
CA ILE A 228 5.47 11.62 22.61
C ILE A 228 6.78 10.91 22.97
N GLU A 229 7.18 10.93 24.24
CA GLU A 229 8.33 10.15 24.71
C GLU A 229 8.11 8.65 24.49
N ARG A 230 6.93 8.14 24.85
CA ARG A 230 6.55 6.74 24.65
C ARG A 230 6.51 6.33 23.17
N VAL A 231 6.04 7.21 22.28
CA VAL A 231 6.12 6.99 20.82
C VAL A 231 7.57 6.83 20.39
N GLY A 232 8.47 7.70 20.87
CA GLY A 232 9.91 7.57 20.64
C GLY A 232 10.46 6.22 21.06
N GLU A 233 10.13 5.75 22.27
CA GLU A 233 10.57 4.43 22.76
C GLU A 233 10.10 3.28 21.87
N LEU A 234 8.84 3.32 21.41
CA LEU A 234 8.30 2.29 20.52
C LEU A 234 8.99 2.31 19.15
N VAL A 235 9.36 3.48 18.65
CA VAL A 235 10.16 3.61 17.43
C VAL A 235 11.53 2.95 17.62
N GLU A 236 12.23 3.23 18.72
CA GLU A 236 13.54 2.61 19.01
C GLU A 236 13.44 1.07 19.11
N ILE A 237 12.40 0.54 19.75
CA ILE A 237 12.14 -0.91 19.80
C ILE A 237 11.93 -1.48 18.40
N SER A 238 11.17 -0.76 17.57
CA SER A 238 10.86 -1.18 16.22
C SER A 238 12.09 -1.15 15.30
N ILE A 239 12.91 -0.11 15.39
CA ILE A 239 14.22 -0.01 14.71
C ILE A 239 15.08 -1.23 15.08
N ALA A 240 15.23 -1.54 16.38
CA ALA A 240 16.02 -2.70 16.80
C ALA A 240 15.51 -4.02 16.21
N GLY A 241 14.18 -4.19 16.10
CA GLY A 241 13.58 -5.36 15.46
C GLY A 241 13.84 -5.43 13.95
N LEU A 242 13.79 -4.30 13.26
CA LEU A 242 14.03 -4.20 11.83
C LEU A 242 15.52 -4.40 11.48
N GLU A 243 16.44 -3.92 12.32
CA GLU A 243 17.88 -4.19 12.19
C GLU A 243 18.22 -5.67 12.37
N ALA A 244 17.59 -6.32 13.35
CA ALA A 244 17.75 -7.74 13.55
C ALA A 244 17.20 -8.53 12.35
N ARG A 245 16.09 -8.06 11.76
CA ARG A 245 15.54 -8.60 10.51
C ARG A 245 16.49 -8.42 9.33
N ARG A 246 17.08 -7.24 9.15
CA ARG A 246 18.10 -6.95 8.12
C ARG A 246 19.25 -7.94 8.20
N THR A 247 19.85 -8.04 9.38
CA THR A 247 20.99 -8.92 9.66
C THR A 247 20.67 -10.38 9.31
N HIS A 248 19.46 -10.84 9.66
CA HIS A 248 19.01 -12.19 9.32
C HIS A 248 18.92 -12.40 7.81
N LEU A 249 18.23 -11.52 7.08
CA LEU A 249 18.05 -11.64 5.62
C LEU A 249 19.37 -11.56 4.87
N GLU A 250 20.30 -10.70 5.29
CA GLU A 250 21.66 -10.63 4.72
C GLU A 250 22.47 -11.91 4.98
N GLY A 251 22.26 -12.54 6.13
CA GLY A 251 22.81 -13.85 6.44
C GLY A 251 22.30 -14.91 5.48
N GLU A 252 20.98 -14.97 5.28
CA GLU A 252 20.32 -15.91 4.37
C GLU A 252 20.70 -15.67 2.89
N LEU A 253 20.80 -14.42 2.45
CA LEU A 253 21.26 -14.07 1.11
C LEU A 253 22.70 -14.57 0.88
N ARG A 254 23.61 -14.36 1.83
CA ARG A 254 24.99 -14.88 1.77
C ARG A 254 25.07 -16.40 1.82
N ALA A 255 24.14 -17.05 2.52
CA ALA A 255 24.03 -18.50 2.56
C ALA A 255 23.46 -19.12 1.27
N GLY A 256 22.97 -18.29 0.33
CA GLY A 256 22.38 -18.74 -0.93
C GLY A 256 20.91 -19.16 -0.81
N CYS A 257 20.22 -18.78 0.25
CA CYS A 257 18.80 -19.09 0.47
C CYS A 257 17.83 -18.21 -0.35
N PHE A 258 18.36 -17.19 -1.03
CA PHE A 258 17.61 -16.24 -1.86
C PHE A 258 18.08 -16.29 -3.33
N PRO A 259 18.03 -17.45 -4.01
CA PRO A 259 18.62 -17.63 -5.35
C PRO A 259 17.99 -16.73 -6.43
N ILE A 260 16.70 -16.40 -6.34
CA ILE A 260 16.01 -15.54 -7.31
C ILE A 260 16.34 -14.09 -7.04
N THR A 261 16.23 -13.64 -5.79
CA THR A 261 16.61 -12.29 -5.37
C THR A 261 18.08 -12.03 -5.68
N ALA A 262 18.98 -13.00 -5.52
CA ALA A 262 20.40 -12.87 -5.84
C ALA A 262 20.69 -12.56 -7.33
N THR A 263 19.74 -12.83 -8.23
CA THR A 263 19.85 -12.40 -9.64
C THR A 263 19.58 -10.90 -9.83
N GLN A 264 18.92 -10.26 -8.85
CA GLN A 264 18.44 -8.88 -8.91
C GLN A 264 19.14 -7.96 -7.89
N ALA A 265 19.53 -8.46 -6.72
CA ALA A 265 20.18 -7.70 -5.65
C ALA A 265 21.31 -8.52 -5.00
N THR A 266 22.39 -7.84 -4.61
CA THR A 266 23.54 -8.47 -3.95
C THR A 266 23.68 -8.09 -2.47
N THR A 267 23.06 -6.98 -2.08
CA THR A 267 22.92 -6.50 -0.70
C THR A 267 21.50 -5.97 -0.50
N PHE A 268 21.14 -5.66 0.74
CA PHE A 268 19.87 -5.00 1.08
C PHE A 268 20.06 -3.50 1.41
N ASP A 269 21.17 -2.88 1.01
CA ASP A 269 21.50 -1.48 1.36
C ASP A 269 20.47 -0.49 0.82
N ASP A 270 19.90 -0.79 -0.35
CA ASP A 270 18.84 0.00 -0.97
C ASP A 270 17.44 -0.36 -0.47
N TYR A 271 17.28 -1.31 0.45
CA TYR A 271 16.00 -1.72 1.01
C TYR A 271 15.74 -1.08 2.36
N PHE A 272 14.47 -0.84 2.67
CA PHE A 272 14.02 -0.08 3.84
C PHE A 272 13.52 -1.00 4.96
N GLY A 273 13.73 -0.60 6.20
CA GLY A 273 12.90 -1.03 7.32
C GLY A 273 11.67 -0.13 7.43
N ALA A 274 10.46 -0.68 7.43
CA ALA A 274 9.24 0.14 7.46
C ALA A 274 8.62 0.21 8.86
N LEU A 275 8.29 1.43 9.28
CA LEU A 275 7.36 1.67 10.37
C LEU A 275 5.99 1.99 9.80
N ASN A 276 5.05 1.06 9.96
CA ASN A 276 3.70 1.29 9.51
C ASN A 276 2.85 1.89 10.63
N VAL A 277 2.11 2.95 10.33
CA VAL A 277 1.31 3.70 11.32
C VAL A 277 -0.12 3.15 11.37
N VAL A 278 -0.69 3.05 12.58
CA VAL A 278 -2.10 2.74 12.79
C VAL A 278 -2.64 3.48 14.02
N GLY A 279 -3.92 3.81 13.99
CA GLY A 279 -4.68 4.23 15.15
C GLY A 279 -4.40 5.64 15.65
N VAL A 280 -3.93 6.56 14.80
CA VAL A 280 -3.67 7.94 15.26
C VAL A 280 -4.97 8.61 15.71
N HIS A 281 -6.10 8.35 15.05
CA HIS A 281 -7.40 8.87 15.49
C HIS A 281 -7.73 8.41 16.91
N GLU A 282 -7.64 7.10 17.19
CA GLU A 282 -7.97 6.54 18.50
C GLU A 282 -6.92 6.89 19.57
N ALA A 283 -5.65 7.04 19.21
CA ALA A 283 -4.63 7.58 20.11
C ALA A 283 -5.03 8.98 20.61
N LEU A 284 -5.49 9.85 19.70
CA LEU A 284 -5.95 11.19 20.08
C LEU A 284 -7.24 11.16 20.90
N LEU A 285 -8.16 10.23 20.62
CA LEU A 285 -9.35 10.05 21.46
C LEU A 285 -8.97 9.64 22.89
N ASN A 286 -8.04 8.70 23.06
CA ASN A 286 -7.61 8.26 24.39
C ASN A 286 -6.78 9.33 25.14
N LEU A 287 -6.04 10.18 24.43
CA LEU A 287 -5.18 11.21 25.02
C LEU A 287 -5.89 12.54 25.29
N LEU A 288 -6.75 12.97 24.36
CA LEU A 288 -7.31 14.33 24.31
C LEU A 288 -8.84 14.37 24.35
N GLU A 289 -9.50 13.21 24.32
CA GLU A 289 -10.95 13.08 24.10
C GLU A 289 -11.42 13.74 22.79
N LYS A 290 -10.51 13.92 21.83
CA LYS A 290 -10.75 14.58 20.54
C LYS A 290 -10.04 13.83 19.43
N GLY A 291 -10.75 13.60 18.33
CA GLY A 291 -10.21 12.91 17.17
C GLY A 291 -9.28 13.77 16.30
N ILE A 292 -8.63 13.10 15.35
CA ILE A 292 -7.75 13.72 14.33
C ILE A 292 -8.47 14.79 13.48
N ASP A 293 -9.79 14.70 13.35
CA ASP A 293 -10.65 15.65 12.66
C ASP A 293 -10.74 17.03 13.34
N SER A 294 -10.39 17.12 14.63
CA SER A 294 -10.32 18.38 15.34
C SER A 294 -9.02 19.14 15.05
N MET A 295 -9.05 20.48 15.12
CA MET A 295 -7.82 21.29 14.94
C MET A 295 -6.71 20.91 15.93
N GLN A 296 -7.08 20.62 17.18
CA GLN A 296 -6.13 20.19 18.21
C GLN A 296 -5.58 18.79 17.92
N GLY A 297 -6.47 17.83 17.61
CA GLY A 297 -6.06 16.46 17.29
C GLY A 297 -5.15 16.41 16.07
N LYS A 298 -5.45 17.18 15.02
CA LYS A 298 -4.60 17.29 13.83
C LYS A 298 -3.21 17.85 14.14
N ALA A 299 -3.11 18.85 15.02
CA ALA A 299 -1.83 19.41 15.44
C ALA A 299 -0.96 18.38 16.20
N VAL A 300 -1.58 17.59 17.09
CA VAL A 300 -0.88 16.51 17.80
C VAL A 300 -0.52 15.36 16.85
N ALA A 301 -1.37 15.04 15.88
CA ALA A 301 -1.04 14.08 14.82
C ALA A 301 0.24 14.46 14.08
N TYR A 302 0.43 15.75 13.75
CA TYR A 302 1.69 16.21 13.16
C TYR A 302 2.89 15.96 14.08
N ARG A 303 2.79 16.32 15.36
CA ARG A 303 3.86 16.07 16.33
C ARG A 303 4.24 14.58 16.43
N ILE A 304 3.25 13.69 16.44
CA ILE A 304 3.48 12.23 16.47
C ILE A 304 4.32 11.82 15.27
N ILE A 305 3.87 12.18 14.06
CA ILE A 305 4.52 11.77 12.82
C ILE A 305 5.90 12.41 12.67
N GLU A 306 6.06 13.70 13.02
CA GLU A 306 7.35 14.39 13.03
C GLU A 306 8.32 13.69 13.99
N THR A 307 7.89 13.35 15.21
CA THR A 307 8.73 12.61 16.17
C THR A 307 9.18 11.26 15.60
N MET A 308 8.28 10.53 14.93
CA MET A 308 8.64 9.26 14.30
C MET A 308 9.65 9.45 13.16
N CYS A 309 9.44 10.44 12.29
CA CYS A 309 10.39 10.80 11.21
C CYS A 309 11.76 11.15 11.77
N GLU A 310 11.85 12.08 12.73
CA GLU A 310 13.11 12.55 13.32
C GLU A 310 13.95 11.39 13.90
N ARG A 311 13.29 10.40 14.50
CA ARG A 311 13.94 9.21 15.05
C ARG A 311 14.49 8.29 13.97
N LEU A 312 13.72 8.08 12.90
CA LEU A 312 14.16 7.29 11.75
C LEU A 312 15.33 7.97 11.04
N ASP A 313 15.20 9.26 10.75
CA ASP A 313 16.21 10.06 10.05
C ASP A 313 17.53 10.06 10.83
N LYS A 314 17.47 10.27 12.15
CA LYS A 314 18.64 10.21 13.02
C LYS A 314 19.33 8.84 12.97
N HIS A 315 18.57 7.76 13.07
CA HIS A 315 19.15 6.40 13.04
C HIS A 315 19.79 6.10 11.67
N GLU A 316 19.18 6.59 10.59
CA GLU A 316 19.78 6.48 9.26
C GLU A 316 21.08 7.29 9.14
N GLU A 317 21.13 8.52 9.64
CA GLU A 317 22.36 9.33 9.67
C GLU A 317 23.49 8.62 10.43
N GLU A 318 23.16 7.88 11.49
CA GLU A 318 24.11 7.15 12.34
C GLU A 318 24.60 5.84 11.70
N THR A 319 23.75 5.13 10.94
CA THR A 319 24.02 3.76 10.47
C THR A 319 24.18 3.62 8.95
N GLY A 320 23.61 4.55 8.17
CA GLY A 320 23.44 4.44 6.73
C GLY A 320 22.34 3.46 6.30
N HIS A 321 21.62 2.84 7.24
CA HIS A 321 20.52 1.93 6.93
C HIS A 321 19.23 2.71 6.75
N ARG A 322 18.52 2.40 5.67
CA ARG A 322 17.31 3.12 5.25
C ARG A 322 16.07 2.70 6.03
N PHE A 323 15.26 3.68 6.43
CA PHE A 323 13.96 3.48 7.06
C PHE A 323 12.87 4.34 6.43
N CYS A 324 11.61 3.92 6.53
CA CYS A 324 10.49 4.69 6.00
C CYS A 324 9.25 4.61 6.88
N LEU A 325 8.39 5.63 6.77
CA LEU A 325 7.03 5.56 7.30
C LEU A 325 6.05 5.07 6.24
N GLU A 326 5.25 4.09 6.60
CA GLU A 326 4.20 3.53 5.76
C GLU A 326 2.81 3.86 6.32
N ALA A 327 1.91 4.22 5.41
CA ALA A 327 0.47 4.26 5.64
C ALA A 327 -0.21 3.09 4.88
N LEU A 328 0.53 1.99 4.70
CA LEU A 328 -0.02 0.83 4.03
C LEU A 328 -1.14 0.23 4.89
N PRO A 329 -2.18 -0.34 4.24
CA PRO A 329 -3.34 -0.91 4.91
C PRO A 329 -2.91 -1.98 5.91
N SER A 330 -3.10 -1.67 7.19
CA SER A 330 -2.66 -2.53 8.29
C SER A 330 -3.78 -3.44 8.79
N ASN A 331 -4.57 -4.03 7.89
CA ASN A 331 -5.78 -4.78 8.23
C ASN A 331 -5.52 -5.78 9.37
N GLY A 332 -4.49 -6.63 9.25
CA GLY A 332 -4.14 -7.57 10.33
C GLY A 332 -3.74 -6.91 11.66
N ALA A 333 -2.98 -5.81 11.63
CA ALA A 333 -2.52 -5.13 12.83
C ALA A 333 -3.63 -4.29 13.50
N SER A 334 -4.45 -3.59 12.72
CA SER A 334 -5.55 -2.74 13.19
C SER A 334 -6.50 -3.51 14.08
N TYR A 335 -7.07 -4.61 13.57
CA TYR A 335 -8.07 -5.37 14.32
C TYR A 335 -7.42 -6.13 15.48
N ARG A 336 -6.26 -6.79 15.25
CA ARG A 336 -5.58 -7.55 16.30
C ARG A 336 -5.19 -6.69 17.49
N LEU A 337 -4.60 -5.51 17.25
CA LEU A 337 -4.17 -4.63 18.32
C LEU A 337 -5.39 -4.12 19.09
N ALA A 338 -6.44 -3.68 18.39
CA ALA A 338 -7.68 -3.22 19.02
C ALA A 338 -8.39 -4.32 19.84
N GLU A 339 -8.39 -5.57 19.38
CA GLU A 339 -8.95 -6.72 20.10
C GLU A 339 -8.18 -7.04 21.39
N ILE A 340 -6.85 -7.18 21.30
CA ILE A 340 -5.98 -7.39 22.47
C ILE A 340 -6.19 -6.26 23.48
N ASP A 341 -6.29 -5.04 22.96
CA ASP A 341 -6.39 -3.85 23.77
C ASP A 341 -7.72 -3.76 24.51
N LYS A 342 -8.81 -4.10 23.85
CA LYS A 342 -10.15 -4.10 24.44
C LYS A 342 -10.33 -5.23 25.44
N GLU A 343 -9.67 -6.37 25.23
CA GLU A 343 -9.64 -7.47 26.20
C GLU A 343 -8.92 -7.07 27.50
N LYS A 344 -7.77 -6.40 27.38
CA LYS A 344 -6.94 -6.04 28.53
C LYS A 344 -7.45 -4.78 29.26
N TYR A 345 -8.05 -3.84 28.53
CA TYR A 345 -8.51 -2.56 29.07
C TYR A 345 -9.89 -2.24 28.48
N PRO A 346 -10.98 -2.68 29.14
CA PRO A 346 -12.33 -2.56 28.59
C PRO A 346 -12.79 -1.13 28.28
N ASP A 347 -12.20 -0.13 28.93
CA ASP A 347 -12.48 1.31 28.81
C ASP A 347 -11.62 2.01 27.74
N ILE A 348 -10.60 1.36 27.16
CA ILE A 348 -9.85 1.97 26.05
C ILE A 348 -10.80 2.30 24.89
N ILE A 349 -10.61 3.48 24.31
CA ILE A 349 -11.39 3.94 23.17
C ILE A 349 -10.79 3.32 21.90
N THR A 350 -11.65 2.63 21.14
CA THR A 350 -11.35 2.07 19.82
C THR A 350 -12.42 2.58 18.85
N SER A 351 -12.17 2.50 17.54
CA SER A 351 -13.25 2.59 16.57
C SER A 351 -14.07 1.30 16.56
N GLY A 352 -15.28 1.38 16.01
CA GLY A 352 -16.22 0.24 15.94
C GLY A 352 -17.05 0.08 17.22
N PHE A 353 -18.32 -0.29 17.04
CA PHE A 353 -19.26 -0.52 18.13
C PHE A 353 -19.43 -2.02 18.41
N GLU A 354 -19.54 -2.82 17.35
CA GLU A 354 -19.73 -4.27 17.46
C GLU A 354 -18.41 -5.04 17.53
N ALA A 355 -17.40 -4.58 16.80
CA ALA A 355 -16.05 -5.15 16.80
C ALA A 355 -15.02 -4.01 16.80
N PRO A 356 -14.01 -4.05 17.68
CA PRO A 356 -13.04 -2.97 17.79
C PRO A 356 -12.07 -2.98 16.61
N PHE A 357 -11.70 -1.79 16.15
CA PHE A 357 -10.62 -1.60 15.19
C PHE A 357 -9.91 -0.27 15.41
N TYR A 358 -8.73 -0.13 14.80
CA TYR A 358 -7.99 1.13 14.76
C TYR A 358 -7.97 1.71 13.36
N THR A 359 -8.21 3.02 13.24
CA THR A 359 -8.24 3.70 11.95
C THR A 359 -6.86 3.63 11.30
N ASN A 360 -6.79 3.34 10.00
CA ASN A 360 -5.52 3.18 9.31
C ASN A 360 -4.69 4.48 9.35
N SER A 361 -3.41 4.36 9.69
CA SER A 361 -2.43 5.46 9.69
C SER A 361 -2.94 6.76 10.34
N THR A 362 -2.95 7.85 9.58
CA THR A 362 -3.49 9.17 9.92
C THR A 362 -4.76 9.47 9.12
N CYS A 363 -5.47 8.44 8.65
CA CYS A 363 -6.74 8.64 7.96
C CYS A 363 -7.77 9.29 8.89
N LEU A 364 -8.76 9.93 8.26
CA LEU A 364 -9.97 10.33 8.97
C LEU A 364 -10.76 9.07 9.39
N PRO A 365 -11.59 9.16 10.44
CA PRO A 365 -12.54 8.09 10.79
C PRO A 365 -13.39 7.72 9.58
N VAL A 366 -13.69 6.43 9.45
CA VAL A 366 -14.36 5.91 8.24
C VAL A 366 -15.76 6.46 8.05
N ASP A 367 -16.41 6.96 9.10
CA ASP A 367 -17.76 7.52 9.12
C ASP A 367 -17.80 9.06 9.12
N TYR A 368 -16.63 9.73 9.09
CA TYR A 368 -16.49 11.16 9.32
C TYR A 368 -17.24 12.05 8.30
N THR A 369 -16.88 11.97 7.02
CA THR A 369 -17.42 12.86 5.97
C THR A 369 -17.64 12.11 4.66
N ASP A 370 -18.63 12.55 3.88
CA ASP A 370 -18.78 12.19 2.47
C ASP A 370 -18.25 13.28 1.52
N ASP A 371 -17.74 14.40 2.04
CA ASP A 371 -17.09 15.42 1.22
C ASP A 371 -15.63 15.03 0.91
N LEU A 372 -15.39 14.68 -0.35
CA LEU A 372 -14.07 14.30 -0.86
C LEU A 372 -13.05 15.43 -0.72
N TRP A 373 -13.44 16.68 -0.95
CA TRP A 373 -12.52 17.81 -0.97
C TRP A 373 -12.09 18.18 0.45
N ASP A 374 -13.02 18.14 1.40
CA ASP A 374 -12.69 18.31 2.83
C ASP A 374 -11.74 17.22 3.31
N ALA A 375 -11.96 15.96 2.91
CA ALA A 375 -11.08 14.86 3.25
C ALA A 375 -9.68 15.00 2.61
N LEU A 376 -9.61 15.38 1.33
CA LEU A 376 -8.33 15.61 0.63
C LEU A 376 -7.56 16.80 1.22
N GLU A 377 -8.23 17.90 1.55
CA GLU A 377 -7.59 19.06 2.18
C GLU A 377 -7.11 18.72 3.60
N HIS A 378 -7.89 17.92 4.34
CA HIS A 378 -7.45 17.43 5.64
C HIS A 378 -6.16 16.60 5.50
N GLN A 379 -6.16 15.64 4.57
CA GLN A 379 -5.08 14.67 4.39
C GLN A 379 -3.84 15.25 3.68
N LYS A 380 -3.98 16.37 2.96
CA LYS A 380 -2.96 17.02 2.13
C LYS A 380 -1.54 16.95 2.68
N LYS A 381 -1.31 17.49 3.89
CA LYS A 381 0.03 17.52 4.52
C LYS A 381 0.39 16.20 5.22
N LEU A 382 -0.57 15.54 5.87
CA LEU A 382 -0.33 14.27 6.59
C LEU A 382 0.21 13.18 5.64
N GLN A 383 -0.35 13.11 4.44
CA GLN A 383 0.02 12.11 3.45
C GLN A 383 1.45 12.28 2.90
N THR A 384 2.02 13.49 3.01
CA THR A 384 3.40 13.76 2.53
C THR A 384 4.50 13.27 3.46
N PHE A 385 4.17 12.87 4.70
CA PHE A 385 5.16 12.30 5.62
C PHE A 385 5.47 10.82 5.31
N TYR A 386 4.57 10.12 4.62
CA TYR A 386 4.73 8.70 4.32
C TYR A 386 5.61 8.49 3.11
N SER A 387 6.88 8.25 3.40
CA SER A 387 7.92 7.94 2.44
C SER A 387 7.89 6.50 1.91
N GLY A 388 7.43 5.55 2.73
CA GLY A 388 7.42 4.12 2.39
C GLY A 388 6.26 3.70 1.51
N GLY A 389 5.21 4.52 1.49
CA GLY A 389 4.02 4.33 0.68
C GLY A 389 2.76 4.72 1.42
N THR A 390 1.83 5.31 0.67
CA THR A 390 0.50 5.66 1.13
C THR A 390 -0.52 5.47 0.02
N MET A 391 -1.79 5.37 0.40
CA MET A 391 -2.91 5.28 -0.53
C MET A 391 -4.13 6.01 0.04
N PHE A 392 -4.61 7.00 -0.69
CA PHE A 392 -5.92 7.60 -0.44
C PHE A 392 -7.00 6.86 -1.23
N ASN A 393 -7.85 6.11 -0.53
CA ASN A 393 -8.98 5.43 -1.16
C ASN A 393 -10.18 6.38 -1.27
N ILE A 394 -10.58 6.69 -2.51
CA ILE A 394 -11.84 7.39 -2.79
C ILE A 394 -12.94 6.33 -2.80
N TYR A 395 -13.48 6.02 -1.62
CA TYR A 395 -14.57 5.05 -1.49
C TYR A 395 -15.86 5.57 -2.11
N LEU A 396 -16.46 4.78 -2.99
CA LEU A 396 -17.69 5.14 -3.72
C LEU A 396 -18.77 4.08 -3.48
N ARG A 397 -20.05 4.51 -3.44
CA ARG A 397 -21.18 3.57 -3.34
C ARG A 397 -21.30 2.68 -4.57
N GLU A 398 -20.96 3.23 -5.73
CA GLU A 398 -20.96 2.58 -7.03
C GLU A 398 -19.90 3.23 -7.92
N GLY A 399 -19.54 2.56 -9.02
CA GLY A 399 -18.59 3.08 -9.99
C GLY A 399 -19.09 4.34 -10.71
N ILE A 400 -18.18 5.22 -11.08
CA ILE A 400 -18.49 6.40 -11.90
C ILE A 400 -18.83 5.92 -13.33
N SER A 401 -20.08 6.06 -13.73
CA SER A 401 -20.59 5.45 -14.96
C SER A 401 -20.02 6.07 -16.24
N ASP A 402 -19.72 7.37 -16.25
CA ASP A 402 -19.10 8.06 -17.39
C ASP A 402 -17.56 8.10 -17.23
N PRO A 403 -16.78 7.43 -18.10
CA PRO A 403 -15.32 7.50 -18.08
C PRO A 403 -14.76 8.93 -18.22
N VAL A 404 -15.48 9.84 -18.89
CA VAL A 404 -15.08 11.25 -19.01
C VAL A 404 -15.22 11.96 -17.67
N GLU A 405 -16.30 11.72 -16.93
CA GLU A 405 -16.47 12.26 -15.58
C GLU A 405 -15.43 11.69 -14.61
N CYS A 406 -15.18 10.37 -14.69
CA CYS A 406 -14.15 9.71 -13.89
C CYS A 406 -12.76 10.32 -14.14
N GLY A 407 -12.38 10.50 -15.41
CA GLY A 407 -11.13 11.15 -15.77
C GLY A 407 -11.07 12.60 -15.34
N THR A 408 -12.16 13.36 -15.48
CA THR A 408 -12.24 14.75 -15.04
C THR A 408 -12.00 14.86 -13.53
N LEU A 409 -12.62 13.98 -12.74
CA LEU A 409 -12.39 13.91 -11.30
C LEU A 409 -10.94 13.51 -10.99
N ALA A 410 -10.40 12.50 -11.66
CA ALA A 410 -9.02 12.04 -11.46
C ALA A 410 -8.01 13.17 -11.69
N SER A 411 -8.16 13.91 -12.80
CA SER A 411 -7.34 15.08 -13.12
C SER A 411 -7.46 16.17 -12.04
N ARG A 412 -8.66 16.43 -11.54
CA ARG A 412 -8.83 17.42 -10.46
C ARG A 412 -8.22 17.00 -9.14
N VAL A 413 -8.29 15.72 -8.79
CA VAL A 413 -7.62 15.19 -7.59
C VAL A 413 -6.11 15.38 -7.75
N LEU A 414 -5.54 15.02 -8.91
CA LEU A 414 -4.13 15.26 -9.20
C LEU A 414 -3.75 16.74 -9.14
N GLU A 415 -4.57 17.64 -9.66
CA GLU A 415 -4.28 19.09 -9.69
C GLU A 415 -4.42 19.76 -8.31
N ARG A 416 -5.46 19.41 -7.55
CA ARG A 416 -5.85 20.16 -6.33
C ARG A 416 -5.35 19.55 -5.03
N SER A 417 -5.01 18.26 -5.02
CA SER A 417 -4.51 17.58 -3.83
C SER A 417 -2.99 17.37 -3.89
N SER A 418 -2.38 17.13 -2.73
CA SER A 418 -0.99 16.65 -2.64
C SER A 418 -0.91 15.22 -2.11
N VAL A 419 -1.99 14.45 -2.21
CA VAL A 419 -1.93 13.03 -1.85
C VAL A 419 -1.02 12.32 -2.87
N PRO A 420 -0.01 11.55 -2.44
CA PRO A 420 0.93 10.92 -3.37
C PRO A 420 0.29 9.86 -4.26
N CYS A 421 -0.76 9.20 -3.78
CA CYS A 421 -1.35 8.06 -4.45
C CYS A 421 -2.83 7.94 -4.09
N PHE A 422 -3.69 7.69 -5.08
CA PHE A 422 -5.12 7.48 -4.84
C PHE A 422 -5.73 6.43 -5.78
N ALA A 423 -6.88 5.87 -5.36
CA ALA A 423 -7.67 4.95 -6.18
C ALA A 423 -9.17 5.21 -6.01
N PHE A 424 -9.92 5.14 -7.11
CA PHE A 424 -11.39 5.05 -7.02
C PHE A 424 -11.77 3.67 -6.54
N SER A 425 -12.57 3.61 -5.49
CA SER A 425 -12.82 2.38 -4.74
C SER A 425 -14.33 2.12 -4.60
N PRO A 426 -15.03 1.80 -5.71
CA PRO A 426 -16.46 1.51 -5.69
C PRO A 426 -16.78 0.22 -4.96
N SER A 427 -17.92 0.13 -4.27
CA SER A 427 -18.49 -1.16 -3.87
C SER A 427 -18.89 -1.97 -5.10
N ILE A 428 -18.52 -3.25 -5.15
CA ILE A 428 -18.77 -4.12 -6.31
C ILE A 428 -19.74 -5.24 -5.92
N ILE A 429 -20.77 -5.47 -6.73
CA ILE A 429 -21.72 -6.58 -6.53
C ILE A 429 -21.52 -7.60 -7.66
N ALA A 430 -21.06 -8.79 -7.31
CA ALA A 430 -20.85 -9.89 -8.25
C ALA A 430 -22.14 -10.70 -8.43
N SER A 431 -23.06 -10.21 -9.27
CA SER A 431 -24.35 -10.86 -9.54
C SER A 431 -24.22 -12.29 -10.09
N ASN A 432 -23.11 -12.60 -10.76
CA ASN A 432 -22.83 -13.90 -11.36
C ASN A 432 -22.45 -14.98 -10.32
N VAL A 433 -22.15 -14.58 -9.07
CA VAL A 433 -21.74 -15.47 -7.97
C VAL A 433 -22.62 -15.19 -6.74
N GLY A 434 -23.93 -15.30 -6.92
CA GLY A 434 -24.88 -15.19 -5.80
C GLY A 434 -25.09 -13.79 -5.23
N ALA A 435 -24.71 -12.73 -5.98
CA ALA A 435 -24.77 -11.34 -5.55
C ALA A 435 -23.88 -11.04 -4.32
N GLU A 436 -22.71 -11.68 -4.24
CA GLU A 436 -21.68 -11.37 -3.23
C GLU A 436 -21.18 -9.92 -3.39
N ARG A 437 -20.98 -9.24 -2.25
CA ARG A 437 -20.46 -7.86 -2.22
C ARG A 437 -18.96 -7.88 -1.99
N TYR A 438 -18.22 -7.15 -2.80
CA TYR A 438 -16.78 -6.98 -2.67
C TYR A 438 -16.48 -5.53 -2.30
N GLU A 439 -15.60 -5.36 -1.32
CA GLU A 439 -15.19 -4.06 -0.80
C GLU A 439 -13.68 -3.96 -0.78
N ARG A 440 -13.15 -2.78 -1.13
CA ARG A 440 -11.73 -2.51 -1.02
C ARG A 440 -11.35 -2.36 0.45
N LEU A 441 -10.37 -3.14 0.87
CA LEU A 441 -9.66 -3.01 2.12
C LEU A 441 -8.18 -2.81 1.79
N GLY A 442 -7.81 -1.53 1.70
CA GLY A 442 -6.47 -1.19 1.29
C GLY A 442 -6.21 -1.36 -0.21
N PHE A 443 -5.24 -2.20 -0.59
CA PHE A 443 -4.91 -2.42 -2.00
C PHE A 443 -5.81 -3.43 -2.71
N ASN A 444 -6.62 -4.20 -1.97
CA ASN A 444 -7.38 -5.32 -2.51
C ASN A 444 -8.86 -5.21 -2.20
N TYR A 445 -9.68 -5.75 -3.09
CA TYR A 445 -11.03 -6.16 -2.75
C TYR A 445 -11.05 -7.54 -2.14
N ARG A 446 -11.96 -7.69 -1.20
CA ARG A 446 -12.30 -8.97 -0.60
C ARG A 446 -13.82 -9.12 -0.56
N ALA A 447 -14.29 -10.35 -0.67
CA ALA A 447 -15.69 -10.66 -0.46
C ALA A 447 -16.05 -10.31 0.99
N VAL A 448 -17.15 -9.58 1.17
CA VAL A 448 -17.60 -9.14 2.50
C VAL A 448 -17.95 -10.33 3.39
N SER A 449 -18.42 -11.43 2.81
CA SER A 449 -18.66 -12.67 3.54
C SER A 449 -17.40 -13.25 4.21
N GLU A 450 -16.22 -13.09 3.60
CA GLU A 450 -14.92 -13.62 4.05
C GLU A 450 -14.17 -12.72 5.04
N LEU A 451 -14.71 -11.54 5.33
CA LEU A 451 -14.09 -10.57 6.23
C LEU A 451 -14.20 -10.99 7.71
N GLY A 452 -13.17 -10.67 8.48
CA GLY A 452 -13.18 -10.73 9.94
C GLY A 452 -14.17 -9.74 10.56
N ALA A 453 -14.40 -9.84 11.88
CA ALA A 453 -15.38 -9.01 12.56
C ALA A 453 -15.03 -7.50 12.50
N GLY A 454 -13.78 -7.14 12.81
CA GLY A 454 -13.31 -5.75 12.70
C GLY A 454 -13.34 -5.21 11.26
N GLU A 455 -12.97 -6.02 10.27
CA GLU A 455 -13.07 -5.67 8.84
C GLU A 455 -14.51 -5.39 8.42
N LYS A 456 -15.45 -6.23 8.85
CA LYS A 456 -16.89 -6.06 8.60
C LYS A 456 -17.41 -4.78 9.23
N GLU A 457 -16.99 -4.48 10.46
CA GLU A 457 -17.40 -3.29 11.18
C GLU A 457 -16.87 -2.01 10.51
N GLU A 458 -15.59 -1.99 10.13
CA GLU A 458 -15.00 -0.88 9.38
C GLU A 458 -15.78 -0.61 8.09
N VAL A 459 -16.02 -1.66 7.29
CA VAL A 459 -16.78 -1.57 6.04
C VAL A 459 -18.23 -1.11 6.29
N ARG A 460 -18.85 -1.56 7.39
CA ARG A 460 -20.24 -1.20 7.73
C ARG A 460 -20.38 0.27 8.10
N LEU A 461 -19.42 0.81 8.85
CA LEU A 461 -19.42 2.21 9.28
C LEU A 461 -18.97 3.17 8.19
N ARG A 462 -18.19 2.68 7.22
CA ARG A 462 -17.63 3.50 6.15
C ARG A 462 -18.69 4.34 5.44
N ARG A 463 -18.45 5.64 5.40
CA ARG A 463 -19.22 6.63 4.67
C ARG A 463 -18.54 6.90 3.32
N PRO A 464 -19.10 6.43 2.19
CA PRO A 464 -18.52 6.68 0.88
C PRO A 464 -18.66 8.15 0.47
N TYR A 465 -17.72 8.65 -0.32
CA TYR A 465 -17.73 10.01 -0.79
C TYR A 465 -18.88 10.29 -1.78
N ALA A 466 -19.49 11.45 -1.64
CA ALA A 466 -20.55 11.93 -2.51
C ALA A 466 -19.94 12.57 -3.77
N VAL A 467 -19.74 11.76 -4.81
CA VAL A 467 -19.34 12.25 -6.13
C VAL A 467 -20.59 12.57 -6.95
N VAL A 468 -21.03 13.83 -6.93
CA VAL A 468 -22.17 14.32 -7.73
C VAL A 468 -21.83 14.39 -9.24
N SER A 469 -22.73 13.98 -10.14
CA SER A 469 -22.52 14.17 -11.59
C SER A 469 -22.41 15.66 -11.95
N GLY A 470 -21.48 16.02 -12.84
CA GLY A 470 -21.30 17.40 -13.31
C GLY A 470 -20.26 18.26 -12.57
N TRP A 471 -19.30 17.66 -11.86
CA TRP A 471 -18.14 18.37 -11.33
C TRP A 471 -17.38 19.07 -12.43
#